data_AF-A0A9D5NCT9-F1
#
_entry.id   AF-A0A9D5NCT9-F1
#
_cell.length_a   1.000
_cell.length_b   1.000
_cell.length_c   1.000
_cell.angle_alpha   90.00
_cell.angle_beta   90.00
_cell.angle_gamma   90.00
#
_symmetry.space_group_name_H-M   'P 1'
#
loop_
_entity.id
_entity.type
_entity.pdbx_description
1 polymer ?
#
loop_
_entity_poly.entity_id
_entity_poly.type
_entity_poly.pdbx_seq_one_letter_code
_entity_poly.pdbx_strand_id
1 'polypeptide(L)'
;YGIKGNVCVALEQLINEGKQFDRVVAIGPMIMMKFVCQLTKKLDIETIVSMNPIMVDGTGMCGACRLMVGDQVKFACVDGPEFDGHLVDFDQAMQRMKLYKNEETRLLLKEQEGESHHGGCGNC
;
A
#
# COMPACT_ATOMS: atom_id res chain seq x y z
N TYR A 1 6.14 -27.13 -3.33
CA TYR A 1 6.26 -26.80 -1.90
C TYR A 1 5.98 -25.32 -1.73
N GLY A 2 5.33 -24.92 -0.64
CA GLY A 2 5.02 -23.51 -0.32
C GLY A 2 4.79 -23.35 1.18
N ILE A 3 4.87 -22.10 1.66
CA ILE A 3 4.66 -21.76 3.07
C ILE A 3 3.19 -21.33 3.25
N LYS A 4 2.49 -21.95 4.19
CA LYS A 4 1.11 -21.56 4.53
C LYS A 4 1.16 -20.34 5.46
N GLY A 5 0.64 -19.20 5.00
CA GLY A 5 0.57 -17.98 5.81
C GLY A 5 0.58 -16.72 4.95
N ASN A 6 0.74 -15.58 5.61
CA ASN A 6 1.04 -14.32 4.92
C ASN A 6 2.57 -14.16 4.75
N VAL A 7 3.00 -13.11 4.05
CA VAL A 7 4.42 -12.84 3.78
C VAL A 7 5.25 -12.61 5.04
N CYS A 8 4.64 -12.14 6.14
CA CYS A 8 5.34 -11.93 7.40
C CYS A 8 5.73 -13.28 8.04
N VAL A 9 4.85 -14.29 7.98
CA VAL A 9 5.13 -15.65 8.47
C VAL A 9 6.32 -16.25 7.71
N ALA A 10 6.35 -16.09 6.40
CA ALA A 10 7.48 -16.57 5.59
C ALA A 10 8.78 -15.87 5.98
N LEU A 11 8.76 -14.54 6.17
CA LEU A 11 9.95 -13.79 6.57
C LEU A 11 10.46 -14.20 7.96
N GLU A 12 9.57 -14.32 8.95
CA GLU A 12 9.91 -14.78 10.30
C GLU A 12 10.53 -16.19 10.29
N GLN A 13 9.96 -17.11 9.50
CA GLN A 13 10.50 -18.46 9.40
C GLN A 13 11.94 -18.45 8.85
N LEU A 14 12.20 -17.68 7.80
CA LEU A 14 13.54 -17.58 7.21
C LEU A 14 14.57 -17.01 8.19
N ILE A 15 14.17 -16.03 9.01
CA ILE A 15 15.04 -15.43 10.03
C ILE A 15 15.29 -16.41 11.17
N ASN A 16 14.27 -17.16 11.60
CA ASN A 16 14.40 -18.21 12.62
C ASN A 16 15.26 -19.39 12.13
N GLU A 17 15.30 -19.66 10.83
CA GLU A 17 16.23 -20.60 10.19
C GLU A 17 17.68 -20.09 10.17
N GLY A 18 17.95 -18.89 10.70
CA GLY A 18 19.27 -18.29 10.80
C GLY A 18 19.68 -17.48 9.57
N LYS A 19 18.78 -17.22 8.62
CA LYS A 19 19.08 -16.35 7.48
C LYS A 19 19.16 -14.90 7.94
N GLN A 20 20.19 -14.21 7.48
CA GLN A 20 20.40 -12.79 7.72
C GLN A 20 20.01 -12.01 6.46
N PHE A 21 19.33 -10.88 6.66
CA PHE A 21 18.93 -9.98 5.59
C PHE A 21 19.38 -8.57 5.95
N ASP A 22 20.15 -7.94 5.07
CA ASP A 22 20.57 -6.55 5.26
C ASP A 22 19.44 -5.56 4.92
N ARG A 23 18.51 -5.96 4.04
CA ARG A 23 17.44 -5.11 3.55
C ARG A 23 16.21 -5.91 3.12
N VAL A 24 15.03 -5.35 3.34
CA VAL A 24 13.75 -5.84 2.83
C VAL A 24 13.15 -4.84 1.84
N VAL A 25 12.66 -5.34 0.72
CA VAL A 25 11.88 -4.55 -0.26
C VAL A 25 10.47 -5.12 -0.30
N ALA A 26 9.47 -4.32 0.05
CA ALA A 26 8.07 -4.76 0.08
C ALA A 26 7.25 -4.02 -0.97
N ILE A 27 6.61 -4.80 -1.86
CA ILE A 27 5.77 -4.30 -2.95
C ILE A 27 4.48 -5.12 -2.95
N GLY A 28 3.33 -4.47 -2.77
CA GLY A 28 2.04 -5.13 -2.74
C GLY A 28 0.94 -4.24 -2.20
N PRO A 29 -0.17 -4.81 -1.68
CA PRO A 29 -1.22 -4.03 -1.05
C PRO A 29 -0.68 -3.19 0.12
N MET A 30 -1.17 -1.96 0.31
CA MET A 30 -0.69 -1.07 1.38
C MET A 30 -0.75 -1.72 2.77
N ILE A 31 -1.79 -2.52 3.03
CA ILE A 31 -1.92 -3.25 4.29
C ILE A 31 -0.82 -4.30 4.49
N MET A 32 -0.41 -4.97 3.41
CA MET A 32 0.70 -5.93 3.44
C MET A 32 2.01 -5.21 3.71
N MET A 33 2.27 -4.11 2.99
CA MET A 33 3.48 -3.30 3.17
C MET A 33 3.57 -2.75 4.61
N LYS A 34 2.45 -2.28 5.19
CA LYS A 34 2.37 -1.84 6.59
C LYS A 34 2.81 -2.94 7.55
N PHE A 35 2.29 -4.16 7.42
CA PHE A 35 2.64 -5.25 8.32
C PHE A 35 4.08 -5.72 8.16
N VAL A 36 4.60 -5.76 6.93
CA VAL A 36 6.01 -6.07 6.70
C VAL A 36 6.91 -5.04 7.38
N CYS A 37 6.61 -3.74 7.23
CA CYS A 37 7.38 -2.67 7.89
C CYS A 37 7.32 -2.78 9.42
N GLN A 38 6.17 -3.12 9.99
CA GLN A 38 6.03 -3.33 11.44
C GLN A 38 6.85 -4.52 11.93
N LEU A 39 6.94 -5.59 11.16
CA LEU A 39 7.76 -6.75 11.48
C LEU A 39 9.25 -6.40 11.39
N THR A 40 9.70 -5.86 10.26
CA THR A 40 11.11 -5.57 10.02
C THR A 40 11.65 -4.49 10.95
N LYS A 41 10.82 -3.53 11.38
CA LYS A 41 11.20 -2.55 12.41
C LYS A 41 11.52 -3.19 13.76
N LYS A 42 10.86 -4.30 14.13
CA LYS A 42 11.18 -5.05 15.36
C LYS A 42 12.47 -5.85 15.23
N LEU A 43 12.83 -6.20 14.00
CA LEU A 43 14.01 -6.99 13.66
C LEU A 43 15.22 -6.10 13.32
N ASP A 44 15.05 -4.78 13.37
CA ASP A 44 16.06 -3.77 13.01
C ASP A 44 16.60 -3.94 11.58
N ILE A 45 15.71 -4.31 10.63
CA ILE A 45 16.06 -4.50 9.23
C ILE A 45 15.52 -3.32 8.41
N GLU A 46 16.41 -2.64 7.69
CA GLU A 46 16.06 -1.57 6.77
C GLU A 46 15.02 -2.04 5.75
N THR A 47 13.93 -1.28 5.60
CA THR A 47 12.82 -1.67 4.73
C THR A 47 12.42 -0.58 3.78
N ILE A 48 12.49 -0.88 2.48
CA ILE A 48 12.02 -0.03 1.41
C ILE A 48 10.64 -0.50 0.96
N VAL A 49 9.71 0.44 0.77
CA VAL A 49 8.38 0.16 0.23
C VAL A 49 8.16 0.92 -1.06
N SER A 50 7.58 0.25 -2.06
CA SER A 50 7.12 0.90 -3.29
C SER A 50 5.66 1.29 -3.13
N MET A 51 5.41 2.56 -2.83
CA MET A 51 4.07 3.07 -2.55
C MET A 51 3.21 3.17 -3.82
N ASN A 52 1.94 2.82 -3.69
CA ASN A 52 0.96 2.81 -4.77
C ASN A 52 -0.24 3.76 -4.53
N PRO A 53 -0.02 5.07 -4.25
CA PRO A 53 -1.12 6.01 -4.11
C PRO A 53 -1.79 6.32 -5.45
N ILE A 54 -2.97 6.93 -5.41
CA ILE A 54 -3.65 7.44 -6.61
C ILE A 54 -2.75 8.44 -7.34
N MET A 55 -2.59 8.26 -8.66
CA MET A 55 -1.83 9.14 -9.53
C MET A 55 -2.74 9.70 -10.64
N VAL A 56 -2.46 10.93 -11.08
CA VAL A 56 -3.20 11.58 -12.18
C VAL A 56 -2.23 12.02 -13.27
N ASP A 57 -1.37 12.99 -12.96
CA ASP A 57 -0.41 13.55 -13.92
C ASP A 57 0.92 12.77 -13.98
N GLY A 58 1.40 12.25 -12.85
CA GLY A 58 2.65 11.49 -12.77
C GLY A 58 3.93 12.32 -12.96
N THR A 59 3.85 13.66 -12.93
CA THR A 59 5.01 14.56 -13.18
C THR A 59 5.22 15.59 -12.08
N GLY A 60 4.46 15.50 -10.98
CA GLY A 60 4.60 16.35 -9.80
C GLY A 60 3.74 17.61 -9.82
N MET A 61 2.84 17.77 -10.79
CA MET A 61 2.02 18.98 -10.95
C MET A 61 0.76 18.97 -10.09
N CYS A 62 0.14 17.81 -9.83
CA CYS A 62 -1.18 17.77 -9.18
C CYS A 62 -1.18 17.42 -7.69
N GLY A 63 -0.13 16.75 -7.18
CA GLY A 63 -0.06 16.31 -5.78
C GLY A 63 -1.09 15.23 -5.37
N ALA A 64 -1.77 14.56 -6.32
CA ALA A 64 -2.68 13.45 -6.03
C ALA A 64 -1.95 12.30 -5.33
N CYS A 65 -0.72 12.02 -5.76
CA CYS A 65 0.13 10.96 -5.22
C CYS A 65 0.87 11.33 -3.93
N ARG A 66 0.46 12.40 -3.23
CA ARG A 66 1.14 12.84 -2.00
C ARG A 66 1.03 11.81 -0.88
N LEU A 67 2.11 11.73 -0.10
CA LEU A 67 2.29 10.88 1.07
C LEU A 67 2.94 11.71 2.19
N MET A 68 2.67 11.35 3.44
CA MET A 68 3.48 11.78 4.57
C MET A 68 4.59 10.75 4.81
N VAL A 69 5.84 11.20 4.76
CA VAL A 69 7.03 10.39 5.04
C VAL A 69 7.85 11.12 6.10
N GLY A 70 7.88 10.56 7.30
CA GLY A 70 8.31 11.28 8.50
C GLY A 70 7.44 12.52 8.70
N ASP A 71 8.07 13.67 8.90
CA ASP A 71 7.38 14.96 9.09
C ASP A 71 7.24 15.77 7.80
N GLN A 72 7.48 15.15 6.62
CA GLN A 72 7.47 15.83 5.33
C GLN A 72 6.40 15.28 4.39
N VAL A 73 5.79 16.18 3.63
CA VAL A 73 4.96 15.81 2.46
C VAL A 73 5.90 15.46 1.30
N LYS A 74 5.69 14.31 0.68
CA LYS A 74 6.41 13.82 -0.51
C LYS A 74 5.45 13.40 -1.60
N PHE A 75 5.85 13.51 -2.86
CA PHE A 75 5.04 13.11 -4.01
C PHE A 75 5.59 11.83 -4.61
N ALA A 76 4.83 10.73 -4.56
CA ALA A 76 5.32 9.41 -5.00
C ALA A 76 5.80 9.38 -6.47
N CYS A 77 5.23 10.20 -7.36
CA CYS A 77 5.63 10.23 -8.77
C CYS A 77 6.96 10.96 -9.05
N VAL A 78 7.47 11.77 -8.12
CA VAL A 78 8.72 12.55 -8.30
C VAL A 78 9.74 12.23 -7.22
N ASP A 79 9.31 12.19 -5.95
CA ASP A 79 10.17 11.90 -4.80
C ASP A 79 10.31 10.39 -4.51
N GLY A 80 9.48 9.55 -5.14
CA GLY A 80 9.39 8.11 -4.90
C GLY A 80 9.54 7.29 -6.18
N PRO A 81 8.77 6.19 -6.36
CA PRO A 81 7.71 5.66 -5.46
C PRO A 81 8.26 4.88 -4.27
N GLU A 82 9.57 4.68 -4.23
CA GLU A 82 10.31 3.96 -3.20
C GLU A 82 10.63 4.88 -2.02
N PHE A 83 10.16 4.50 -0.83
CA PHE A 83 10.38 5.24 0.40
C PHE A 83 10.87 4.33 1.51
N ASP A 84 11.48 4.92 2.54
CA ASP A 84 11.70 4.23 3.81
C ASP A 84 10.34 3.87 4.43
N GLY A 85 10.04 2.58 4.43
CA GLY A 85 8.78 2.04 4.93
C GLY A 85 8.57 2.27 6.42
N HIS A 86 9.62 2.54 7.20
CA HIS A 86 9.48 2.84 8.63
C HIS A 86 9.04 4.28 8.90
N LEU A 87 9.14 5.16 7.90
CA LEU A 87 8.77 6.58 7.98
C LEU A 87 7.43 6.90 7.30
N VAL A 88 6.90 6.00 6.48
CA VAL A 88 5.62 6.21 5.76
C VAL A 88 4.42 6.17 6.70
N ASP A 89 3.53 7.17 6.59
CA ASP A 89 2.18 7.12 7.19
C ASP A 89 1.23 6.27 6.34
N PHE A 90 1.19 4.97 6.64
CA PHE A 90 0.29 4.03 5.94
C PHE A 90 -1.19 4.29 6.22
N ASP A 91 -1.56 4.84 7.37
CA ASP A 91 -2.97 5.03 7.72
C ASP A 91 -3.57 6.18 6.92
N GLN A 92 -2.84 7.30 6.80
CA GLN A 92 -3.22 8.36 5.88
C GLN A 92 -3.25 7.87 4.43
N ALA A 93 -2.22 7.14 3.98
CA ALA A 93 -2.16 6.62 2.60
C ALA A 93 -3.35 5.70 2.28
N MET A 94 -3.71 4.79 3.20
CA MET A 94 -4.85 3.88 3.03
C MET A 94 -6.20 4.61 3.07
N GLN A 95 -6.35 5.69 3.85
CA GLN A 95 -7.55 6.53 3.80
C GLN A 95 -7.69 7.19 2.43
N ARG A 96 -6.60 7.74 1.88
CA ARG A 96 -6.57 8.38 0.56
C ARG A 96 -6.93 7.40 -0.57
N MET A 97 -6.48 6.15 -0.48
CA MET A 97 -6.83 5.09 -1.45
C MET A 97 -8.32 4.76 -1.50
N LYS A 98 -9.10 5.09 -0.46
CA LYS A 98 -10.54 4.80 -0.43
C LYS A 98 -11.39 5.91 -1.03
N LEU A 99 -10.79 7.03 -1.45
CA LEU A 99 -11.50 8.24 -1.83
C LEU A 99 -12.54 8.00 -2.95
N TYR A 100 -12.19 7.20 -3.94
CA TYR A 100 -13.05 6.92 -5.10
C TYR A 100 -13.70 5.54 -5.06
N LYS A 101 -13.66 4.85 -3.92
CA LYS A 101 -14.10 3.45 -3.83
C LYS A 101 -15.57 3.29 -4.24
N ASN A 102 -16.43 4.23 -3.84
CA ASN A 102 -17.86 4.16 -4.13
C ASN A 102 -18.13 4.42 -5.61
N GLU A 103 -17.47 5.43 -6.18
CA GLU A 103 -17.56 5.77 -7.60
C GLU A 103 -17.05 4.64 -8.48
N GLU A 104 -15.89 4.07 -8.16
CA GLU A 104 -15.31 2.90 -8.84
C GLU A 104 -16.27 1.71 -8.77
N THR A 105 -16.82 1.43 -7.58
CA THR A 105 -17.77 0.33 -7.38
C THR A 105 -19.05 0.54 -8.18
N ARG A 106 -19.60 1.74 -8.17
CA ARG A 106 -20.84 2.07 -8.89
C ARG A 106 -20.65 1.99 -10.40
N LEU A 107 -19.51 2.45 -10.92
CA LEU A 107 -19.18 2.33 -12.34
C LEU A 107 -19.05 0.86 -12.73
N LEU A 108 -18.35 0.06 -11.93
CA LEU A 108 -18.20 -1.38 -12.16
C LEU A 108 -19.55 -2.11 -12.14
N LEU A 109 -20.40 -1.85 -11.14
CA LEU A 109 -21.72 -2.47 -11.04
C LEU A 109 -22.65 -2.04 -12.18
N LYS A 110 -22.62 -0.77 -12.58
CA LYS A 110 -23.37 -0.30 -13.75
C LYS A 110 -22.96 -1.04 -15.02
N GLU A 111 -21.67 -1.31 -15.20
CA GLU A 111 -21.14 -2.07 -16.34
C GLU A 111 -21.53 -3.55 -16.29
N GLN A 112 -21.51 -4.17 -15.10
CA GLN A 112 -21.82 -5.59 -14.91
C GLN A 112 -23.32 -5.91 -14.90
N GLU A 113 -24.14 -5.07 -14.27
CA GLU A 113 -25.56 -5.32 -13.97
C GLU A 113 -26.51 -4.57 -14.92
N GLY A 114 -26.02 -3.61 -15.71
CA GLY A 114 -26.82 -2.89 -16.69
C GLY A 114 -28.08 -2.24 -16.09
N GLU A 115 -29.25 -2.52 -16.68
CA GLU A 115 -30.54 -1.97 -16.20
C GLU A 115 -31.07 -2.60 -14.91
N SER A 116 -30.48 -3.72 -14.45
CA SER A 116 -30.89 -4.37 -13.20
C SER A 116 -30.30 -3.71 -11.94
N HIS A 117 -29.40 -2.74 -12.12
CA HIS A 117 -28.80 -2.00 -11.03
C HIS A 117 -29.78 -0.98 -10.44
N HIS A 118 -30.44 -1.34 -9.34
CA HIS A 118 -31.29 -0.44 -8.57
C HIS A 118 -30.46 0.16 -7.41
N GLY A 119 -30.11 1.45 -7.52
CA GLY A 119 -29.34 2.16 -6.49
C GLY A 119 -30.07 2.18 -5.15
N GLY A 120 -29.36 1.92 -4.05
CA GLY A 120 -29.93 1.94 -2.70
C GLY A 120 -29.15 1.21 -1.59
N CYS A 121 -28.00 0.59 -1.88
CA CYS A 121 -27.33 -0.28 -0.90
C CYS A 121 -26.36 0.42 0.08
N GLY A 122 -26.25 1.75 0.08
CA GLY A 122 -25.43 2.52 1.04
C GLY A 122 -23.91 2.34 0.92
N ASN A 123 -23.46 1.35 0.15
CA ASN A 123 -22.10 1.13 -0.37
C ASN A 123 -22.11 0.98 -1.91
N CYS A 124 -23.25 1.31 -2.51
CA CYS A 124 -23.48 1.73 -3.87
C CYS A 124 -23.41 3.26 -3.86
#